data_AF-A0A4Y7PX40-F1
#
_entry.id   AF-A0A4Y7PX40-F1
#
_cell.length_a   1.000
_cell.length_b   1.000
_cell.length_c   1.000
_cell.angle_alpha   90.00
_cell.angle_beta   90.00
_cell.angle_gamma   90.00
#
_symmetry.space_group_name_H-M   'P 1'
#
loop_
_entity.id
_entity.type
_entity.pdbx_description
1 polymer ?
#
loop_
_entity_poly.entity_id
_entity_poly.type
_entity_poly.pdbx_seq_one_letter_code
_entity_poly.pdbx_strand_id
1 'polypeptide(L)'
;MSSPSFKTTPVKWRGLTLEAAKWTFTSKQLQGIVSRAIRQSAESASIRLLSPEVLDNDLAKETERLEALKADIQMNIKVQVRKRRNLVRSLGLYAEGAAVKQDPSGAARIAEDLHEVTDICDQLNDELYEVTDQLSQIHKLYDVHSASALAVALRKLNTSFLKQTAEVHALREEVNQLQVERDEAWKQAEEIAHDLDALNEVIEMSGTGTPTSARSMSRRSSRVSIARKHSLRALKVPARSSVARSSSRRSVRSSQGSAMASAGMRSTFSSDVPPVPPMPPHGRLSGPLSDDSTRNSFGKRLTFHIPFHCC
;
A
#
# COMPACT_ATOMS: atom_id res chain seq x y z
N MET A 1 8.42 -51.16 3.93
CA MET A 1 9.27 -49.96 3.80
C MET A 1 8.69 -49.03 2.73
N SER A 2 8.21 -47.86 3.13
CA SER A 2 7.59 -46.83 2.27
C SER A 2 8.64 -46.01 1.51
N SER A 3 8.26 -45.42 0.37
CA SER A 3 9.10 -44.44 -0.35
C SER A 3 9.21 -43.14 0.46
N PRO A 4 10.34 -42.41 0.38
CA PRO A 4 10.49 -41.14 1.08
C PRO A 4 9.45 -40.13 0.58
N SER A 5 8.76 -39.48 1.51
CA SER A 5 7.70 -38.49 1.23
C SER A 5 8.16 -37.13 1.70
N PHE A 6 8.38 -36.21 0.76
CA PHE A 6 8.82 -34.83 1.02
C PHE A 6 7.66 -33.86 1.32
N LYS A 7 6.58 -34.37 1.93
CA LYS A 7 5.42 -33.53 2.27
C LYS A 7 5.73 -32.75 3.54
N THR A 8 5.62 -31.42 3.48
CA THR A 8 5.76 -30.55 4.65
C THR A 8 4.58 -30.75 5.60
N THR A 9 4.85 -30.94 6.89
CA THR A 9 3.80 -31.01 7.92
C THR A 9 3.20 -29.62 8.13
N PRO A 10 1.87 -29.44 8.00
CA PRO A 10 1.25 -28.15 8.22
C PRO A 10 1.38 -27.73 9.69
N VAL A 11 1.60 -26.43 9.89
CA VAL A 11 1.71 -25.84 11.23
C VAL A 11 0.33 -25.77 11.88
N LYS A 12 0.25 -26.06 13.19
CA LYS A 12 -1.03 -26.06 13.95
C LYS A 12 -1.65 -24.68 14.12
N TRP A 13 -0.85 -23.62 14.00
CA TRP A 13 -1.29 -22.24 14.10
C TRP A 13 -1.59 -21.70 12.70
N ARG A 14 -2.80 -21.15 12.52
CA ARG A 14 -3.24 -20.56 11.25
C ARG A 14 -3.72 -19.13 11.50
N GLY A 15 -3.36 -18.23 10.59
CA GLY A 15 -3.92 -16.87 10.57
C GLY A 15 -5.42 -16.90 10.30
N LEU A 16 -6.16 -16.05 11.01
CA LEU A 16 -7.59 -15.84 10.75
C LEU A 16 -7.75 -14.77 9.68
N THR A 17 -8.75 -14.94 8.80
CA THR A 17 -9.18 -13.87 7.90
C THR A 17 -9.77 -12.72 8.72
N LEU A 18 -9.86 -11.52 8.14
CA LEU A 18 -10.40 -10.36 8.85
C LEU A 18 -11.81 -10.61 9.38
N GLU A 19 -12.67 -11.26 8.60
CA GLU A 19 -14.04 -11.59 9.02
C GLU A 19 -14.03 -12.58 10.19
N ALA A 20 -13.28 -13.68 10.07
CA ALA A 20 -13.16 -14.66 11.15
C ALA A 20 -12.56 -14.03 12.42
N ALA A 21 -11.58 -13.14 12.27
CA ALA A 21 -10.96 -12.42 13.37
C ALA A 21 -11.96 -11.48 14.08
N LYS A 22 -12.86 -10.81 13.35
CA LYS A 22 -13.93 -9.97 13.92
C LYS A 22 -14.92 -10.78 14.76
N TRP A 23 -15.19 -12.03 14.38
CA TRP A 23 -16.07 -12.92 15.14
C TRP A 23 -15.36 -13.59 16.33
N THR A 24 -14.06 -13.84 16.21
CA THR A 24 -13.29 -14.60 17.23
C THR A 24 -12.71 -13.70 18.32
N PHE A 25 -12.28 -12.49 17.97
CA PHE A 25 -11.62 -11.58 18.89
C PHE A 25 -12.53 -10.43 19.31
N THR A 26 -12.38 -10.01 20.56
CA THR A 26 -13.01 -8.78 21.04
C THR A 26 -12.37 -7.56 20.37
N SER A 27 -13.12 -6.46 20.27
CA SER A 27 -12.60 -5.18 19.72
C SER A 27 -11.31 -4.72 20.42
N LYS A 28 -11.21 -4.87 21.75
CA LYS A 28 -10.00 -4.53 22.53
C LYS A 28 -8.81 -5.41 22.14
N GLN A 29 -9.02 -6.71 21.93
CA GLN A 29 -7.96 -7.61 21.48
C GLN A 29 -7.48 -7.26 20.06
N LEU A 30 -8.41 -6.99 19.13
CA LEU A 30 -8.09 -6.55 17.78
C LEU A 30 -7.29 -5.25 17.78
N GLN A 31 -7.74 -4.25 18.55
CA GLN A 31 -7.01 -2.99 18.71
C GLN A 31 -5.61 -3.22 19.30
N GLY A 32 -5.47 -4.12 20.27
CA GLY A 32 -4.16 -4.49 20.83
C GLY A 32 -3.23 -5.12 19.80
N ILE A 33 -3.73 -6.05 18.98
CA ILE A 33 -2.98 -6.71 17.90
C ILE A 33 -2.52 -5.66 16.87
N VAL A 34 -3.46 -4.85 16.38
CA VAL A 34 -3.17 -3.81 15.38
C VAL A 34 -2.19 -2.78 15.92
N SER A 35 -2.39 -2.30 17.16
CA SER A 35 -1.49 -1.33 17.78
C SER A 35 -0.07 -1.88 17.93
N ARG A 36 0.08 -3.15 18.30
CA ARG A 36 1.38 -3.81 18.39
C ARG A 36 2.04 -3.92 17.01
N ALA A 37 1.30 -4.38 16.00
CA ALA A 37 1.79 -4.50 14.63
C ALA A 37 2.21 -3.15 14.05
N ILE A 38 1.43 -2.09 14.28
CA ILE A 38 1.77 -0.71 13.88
C ILE A 38 3.04 -0.26 14.58
N ARG A 39 3.20 -0.47 15.89
CA ARG A 39 4.43 -0.08 16.61
C ARG A 39 5.67 -0.80 16.08
N GLN A 40 5.55 -2.11 15.82
CA GLN A 40 6.65 -2.92 15.26
C GLN A 40 7.02 -2.47 13.83
N SER A 41 6.04 -2.14 12.99
CA SER A 41 6.27 -1.62 11.64
C SER A 41 6.65 -0.12 11.60
N ALA A 42 6.37 0.63 12.67
CA ALA A 42 6.73 2.03 12.83
C ALA A 42 8.20 2.22 13.26
N GLU A 43 8.86 1.18 13.76
CA GLU A 43 10.28 1.24 14.05
C GLU A 43 11.08 1.44 12.75
N SER A 44 12.03 2.36 12.71
CA SER A 44 12.84 2.59 11.51
C SER A 44 13.82 1.44 11.26
N ALA A 45 14.24 0.74 12.31
CA ALA A 45 15.14 -0.40 12.22
C ALA A 45 14.53 -1.63 11.53
N SER A 46 13.19 -1.72 11.48
CA SER A 46 12.48 -2.83 10.83
C SER A 46 12.29 -2.65 9.33
N ILE A 47 12.57 -1.46 8.78
CA ILE A 47 12.43 -1.20 7.34
C ILE A 47 13.65 -1.75 6.59
N ARG A 48 13.41 -2.75 5.74
CA ARG A 48 14.38 -3.28 4.77
C ARG A 48 13.73 -3.23 3.39
N LEU A 49 14.27 -2.41 2.50
CA LEU A 49 13.81 -2.31 1.12
C LEU A 49 14.85 -2.93 0.19
N LEU A 50 14.36 -3.58 -0.87
CA LEU A 50 15.15 -4.17 -1.94
C LEU A 50 15.02 -3.27 -3.16
N SER A 51 16.02 -3.30 -4.05
CA SER A 51 15.92 -2.67 -5.36
C SER A 51 14.84 -3.38 -6.18
N PRO A 52 14.01 -2.65 -6.97
CA PRO A 52 13.03 -3.29 -7.84
C PRO A 52 13.66 -4.26 -8.84
N GLU A 53 14.85 -3.94 -9.36
CA GLU A 53 15.58 -4.83 -10.28
C GLU A 53 15.90 -6.19 -9.65
N VAL A 54 16.36 -6.18 -8.40
CA VAL A 54 16.69 -7.38 -7.62
C VAL A 54 15.43 -8.16 -7.27
N LEU A 55 14.34 -7.47 -6.94
CA LEU A 55 13.07 -8.09 -6.55
C LEU A 55 12.40 -8.82 -7.71
N ASP A 56 12.34 -8.16 -8.87
CA ASP A 56 11.56 -8.62 -10.02
C ASP A 56 12.35 -9.57 -10.93
N ASN A 57 13.68 -9.40 -11.01
CA ASN A 57 14.52 -10.22 -11.89
C ASN A 57 15.37 -11.22 -11.10
N ASP A 58 16.26 -10.75 -10.23
CA ASP A 58 17.31 -11.61 -9.67
C ASP A 58 16.74 -12.64 -8.69
N LEU A 59 15.89 -12.20 -7.76
CA LEU A 59 15.25 -13.11 -6.79
C LEU A 59 14.27 -14.07 -7.45
N ALA A 60 13.54 -13.62 -8.48
CA ALA A 60 12.62 -14.48 -9.22
C ALA A 60 13.36 -15.60 -9.95
N LYS A 61 14.43 -15.25 -10.69
CA LYS A 61 15.30 -16.21 -11.38
C LYS A 61 15.97 -17.17 -10.41
N GLU A 62 16.46 -16.67 -9.28
CA GLU A 62 17.13 -17.51 -8.29
C GLU A 62 16.15 -18.46 -7.59
N THR A 63 14.93 -18.01 -7.32
CA THR A 63 13.86 -18.87 -6.78
C THR A 63 13.56 -20.01 -7.74
N GLU A 64 13.37 -19.72 -9.03
CA GLU A 64 13.13 -20.74 -10.06
C GLU A 64 14.31 -21.74 -10.15
N ARG A 65 15.54 -21.24 -10.16
CA ARG A 65 16.76 -22.07 -10.17
C ARG A 65 16.82 -23.01 -8.96
N LEU A 66 16.54 -22.51 -7.77
CA LEU A 66 16.56 -23.29 -6.53
C LEU A 66 15.39 -24.29 -6.45
N GLU A 67 14.22 -23.96 -6.97
CA GLU A 67 13.08 -24.88 -7.06
C GLU A 67 13.37 -26.05 -8.02
N ALA A 68 13.96 -25.77 -9.17
CA ALA A 68 14.42 -26.81 -10.11
C ALA A 68 15.46 -27.73 -9.45
N LEU A 69 16.49 -27.14 -8.82
CA LEU A 69 17.54 -27.88 -8.12
C LEU A 69 16.96 -28.75 -6.99
N LYS A 70 16.02 -28.22 -6.21
CA LYS A 70 15.32 -28.98 -5.16
C LYS A 70 14.57 -30.18 -5.73
N ALA A 71 13.87 -30.01 -6.85
CA ALA A 71 13.13 -31.09 -7.49
C ALA A 71 14.09 -32.20 -7.99
N ASP A 72 15.22 -31.81 -8.56
CA ASP A 72 16.27 -32.73 -9.03
C ASP A 72 16.89 -33.51 -7.86
N ILE A 73 17.28 -32.83 -6.77
CA ILE A 73 17.81 -33.48 -5.56
C ILE A 73 16.77 -34.46 -4.98
N GLN A 74 15.50 -34.06 -4.88
CA GLN A 74 14.44 -34.95 -4.41
C GLN A 74 14.25 -36.18 -5.30
N MET A 75 14.40 -36.03 -6.62
CA MET A 75 14.38 -37.16 -7.56
C MET A 75 15.59 -38.07 -7.34
N ASN A 76 16.79 -37.51 -7.21
CA ASN A 76 18.01 -38.26 -6.95
C ASN A 76 17.95 -39.04 -5.63
N ILE A 77 17.47 -38.43 -4.54
CA ILE A 77 17.25 -39.12 -3.26
C ILE A 77 16.29 -40.29 -3.44
N LYS A 78 15.18 -40.13 -4.17
CA LYS A 78 14.23 -41.23 -4.44
C LYS A 78 14.91 -42.38 -5.18
N VAL A 79 15.78 -42.09 -6.16
CA VAL A 79 16.53 -43.10 -6.91
C VAL A 79 17.52 -43.83 -5.99
N GLN A 80 18.32 -43.10 -5.21
CA GLN A 80 19.31 -43.69 -4.32
C GLN A 80 18.68 -44.51 -3.19
N VAL A 81 17.57 -44.04 -2.60
CA VAL A 81 16.83 -44.81 -1.60
C VAL A 81 16.25 -46.11 -2.18
N ARG A 82 15.85 -46.13 -3.46
CA ARG A 82 15.43 -47.37 -4.15
C ARG A 82 16.62 -48.30 -4.38
N LYS A 83 17.77 -47.78 -4.82
CA LYS A 83 19.02 -48.56 -4.97
C LYS A 83 19.43 -49.19 -3.64
N ARG A 84 19.48 -48.38 -2.56
CA ARG A 84 19.74 -48.83 -1.18
C ARG A 84 18.80 -49.96 -0.77
N ARG A 85 17.50 -49.81 -1.00
CA ARG A 85 16.51 -50.84 -0.69
C ARG A 85 16.75 -52.14 -1.45
N ASN A 86 17.16 -52.07 -2.71
CA ASN A 86 17.48 -53.26 -3.51
C ASN A 86 18.74 -53.95 -2.99
N LEU A 87 19.80 -53.21 -2.66
CA LEU A 87 21.03 -53.74 -2.07
C LEU A 87 20.76 -54.42 -0.72
N VAL A 88 19.99 -53.79 0.18
CA VAL A 88 19.60 -54.38 1.46
C VAL A 88 18.79 -55.67 1.27
N ARG A 89 17.87 -55.70 0.29
CA ARG A 89 17.12 -56.93 -0.03
C ARG A 89 18.05 -58.03 -0.53
N SER A 90 18.96 -57.70 -1.45
CA SER A 90 19.94 -58.65 -1.96
C SER A 90 20.81 -59.22 -0.83
N LEU A 91 21.34 -58.35 0.05
CA LEU A 91 22.11 -58.77 1.22
C LEU A 91 21.31 -59.68 2.17
N GLY A 92 20.02 -59.39 2.37
CA GLY A 92 19.11 -60.25 3.12
C GLY A 92 19.00 -61.66 2.54
N LEU A 93 18.93 -61.80 1.21
CA LEU A 93 18.91 -63.11 0.54
C LEU A 93 20.22 -63.89 0.73
N TYR A 94 21.37 -63.19 0.81
CA TYR A 94 22.63 -63.84 1.21
C TYR A 94 22.53 -64.31 2.67
N ALA A 95 22.09 -63.47 3.60
CA ALA A 95 22.00 -63.79 5.02
C ALA A 95 21.07 -64.99 5.33
N GLU A 96 19.98 -65.17 4.59
CA GLU A 96 19.06 -66.33 4.72
C GLU A 96 19.65 -67.67 4.22
N GLY A 97 20.91 -67.67 3.76
CA GLY A 97 21.64 -68.89 3.40
C GLY A 97 21.40 -69.37 1.96
N ALA A 98 20.61 -68.64 1.16
CA ALA A 98 20.33 -68.99 -0.23
C ALA A 98 21.57 -68.86 -1.15
N ALA A 99 22.55 -68.04 -0.79
CA ALA A 99 23.74 -67.76 -1.62
C ALA A 99 25.10 -67.84 -0.89
N VAL A 100 25.11 -67.94 0.44
CA VAL A 100 26.36 -67.90 1.26
C VAL A 100 27.29 -69.10 1.04
N LYS A 101 26.78 -70.24 0.54
CA LYS A 101 27.62 -71.41 0.24
C LYS A 101 28.43 -71.30 -1.06
N GLN A 102 28.14 -70.33 -1.92
CA GLN A 102 28.76 -70.25 -3.26
C GLN A 102 29.71 -69.07 -3.46
N ASP A 103 29.50 -67.91 -2.80
CA ASP A 103 30.40 -66.76 -2.96
C ASP A 103 30.32 -65.75 -1.78
N PRO A 104 31.23 -65.82 -0.78
CA PRO A 104 31.29 -64.81 0.28
C PRO A 104 31.77 -63.43 -0.21
N SER A 105 32.45 -63.35 -1.36
CA SER A 105 32.93 -62.07 -1.91
C SER A 105 31.78 -61.19 -2.41
N GLY A 106 30.71 -61.80 -2.93
CA GLY A 106 29.51 -61.08 -3.38
C GLY A 106 28.82 -60.28 -2.27
N ALA A 107 28.76 -60.84 -1.05
CA ALA A 107 28.17 -60.14 0.10
C ALA A 107 29.00 -58.92 0.52
N ALA A 108 30.33 -59.01 0.46
CA ALA A 108 31.22 -57.89 0.76
C ALA A 108 31.06 -56.74 -0.25
N ARG A 109 30.97 -57.04 -1.57
CA ARG A 109 30.73 -56.03 -2.61
C ARG A 109 29.38 -55.31 -2.44
N ILE A 110 28.32 -56.05 -2.11
CA ILE A 110 27.01 -55.45 -1.84
C ILE A 110 27.05 -54.53 -0.61
N ALA A 111 27.85 -54.87 0.40
CA ALA A 111 28.04 -54.03 1.58
C ALA A 111 28.82 -52.74 1.25
N GLU A 112 29.85 -52.82 0.39
CA GLU A 112 30.57 -51.65 -0.12
C GLU A 112 29.65 -50.72 -0.94
N ASP A 113 28.88 -51.26 -1.89
CA ASP A 113 27.89 -50.51 -2.66
C ASP A 113 26.83 -49.86 -1.76
N LEU A 114 26.44 -50.55 -0.68
CA LEU A 114 25.46 -50.05 0.28
C LEU A 114 26.01 -48.86 1.08
N HIS A 115 27.29 -48.92 1.45
CA HIS A 115 27.97 -47.82 2.11
C HIS A 115 28.04 -46.59 1.20
N GLU A 116 28.50 -46.76 -0.05
CA GLU A 116 28.57 -45.67 -1.03
C GLU A 116 27.19 -45.01 -1.27
N VAL A 117 26.14 -45.81 -1.45
CA VAL A 117 24.78 -45.26 -1.65
C VAL A 117 24.28 -44.53 -0.41
N THR A 118 24.68 -44.96 0.78
CA THR A 118 24.31 -44.28 2.03
C THR A 118 25.00 -42.93 2.12
N ASP A 119 26.30 -42.86 1.82
CA ASP A 119 27.07 -41.62 1.80
C ASP A 119 26.49 -40.62 0.79
N ILE A 120 26.12 -41.08 -0.41
CA ILE A 120 25.45 -40.24 -1.42
C ILE A 120 24.07 -39.77 -0.93
N CYS A 121 23.31 -40.62 -0.25
CA CYS A 121 22.01 -40.21 0.31
C CYS A 121 22.17 -39.10 1.36
N ASP A 122 23.21 -39.18 2.19
CA ASP A 122 23.46 -38.19 3.25
C ASP A 122 23.92 -36.85 2.65
N GLN A 123 24.82 -36.88 1.65
CA GLN A 123 25.22 -35.68 0.89
C GLN A 123 24.01 -35.01 0.22
N LEU A 124 23.16 -35.77 -0.48
CA LEU A 124 21.96 -35.22 -1.11
C LEU A 124 20.96 -34.66 -0.09
N ASN A 125 20.89 -35.22 1.11
CA ASN A 125 20.05 -34.68 2.18
C ASN A 125 20.58 -33.34 2.67
N ASP A 126 21.89 -33.21 2.88
CA ASP A 126 22.53 -31.96 3.29
C ASP A 126 22.30 -30.86 2.24
N GLU A 127 22.51 -31.17 0.95
CA GLU A 127 22.19 -30.26 -0.15
C GLU A 127 20.71 -29.86 -0.19
N LEU A 128 19.80 -30.81 0.07
CA LEU A 128 18.36 -30.53 0.14
C LEU A 128 18.02 -29.55 1.27
N TYR A 129 18.69 -29.67 2.42
CA TYR A 129 18.51 -28.75 3.55
C TYR A 129 19.01 -27.36 3.20
N GLU A 130 20.20 -27.23 2.60
CA GLU A 130 20.77 -25.94 2.19
C GLU A 130 19.87 -25.22 1.18
N VAL A 131 19.41 -25.90 0.13
CA VAL A 131 18.53 -25.32 -0.89
C VAL A 131 17.17 -24.92 -0.29
N THR A 132 16.62 -25.73 0.61
CA THR A 132 15.35 -25.41 1.28
C THR A 132 15.50 -24.22 2.22
N ASP A 133 16.62 -24.10 2.93
CA ASP A 133 16.91 -22.95 3.78
C ASP A 133 17.05 -21.68 2.94
N GLN A 134 17.82 -21.71 1.85
CA GLN A 134 17.95 -20.58 0.92
C GLN A 134 16.60 -20.11 0.36
N LEU A 135 15.74 -21.03 -0.09
CA LEU A 135 14.38 -20.70 -0.52
C LEU A 135 13.57 -20.03 0.61
N SER A 136 13.68 -20.54 1.84
CA SER A 136 12.98 -19.96 2.99
C SER A 136 13.48 -18.55 3.33
N GLN A 137 14.79 -18.30 3.18
CA GLN A 137 15.39 -16.98 3.37
C GLN A 137 14.90 -16.00 2.30
N ILE A 138 14.83 -16.42 1.03
CA ILE A 138 14.30 -15.59 -0.07
C ILE A 138 12.83 -15.23 0.18
N HIS A 139 11.98 -16.19 0.54
CA HIS A 139 10.58 -15.88 0.88
C HIS A 139 10.46 -14.91 2.07
N LYS A 140 11.28 -15.09 3.10
CA LYS A 140 11.33 -14.15 4.23
C LYS A 140 11.76 -12.75 3.79
N LEU A 141 12.68 -12.64 2.83
CA LEU A 141 13.07 -11.34 2.26
C LEU A 141 11.90 -10.68 1.52
N TYR A 142 11.11 -11.42 0.74
CA TYR A 142 9.88 -10.92 0.10
C TYR A 142 8.86 -10.42 1.14
N ASP A 143 8.62 -11.18 2.20
CA ASP A 143 7.68 -10.81 3.26
C ASP A 143 8.14 -9.55 3.99
N VAL A 144 9.42 -9.46 4.35
CA VAL A 144 9.98 -8.28 5.01
C VAL A 144 9.96 -7.06 4.08
N HIS A 145 10.27 -7.24 2.80
CA HIS A 145 10.22 -6.17 1.81
C HIS A 145 8.81 -5.61 1.65
N SER A 146 7.82 -6.48 1.43
CA SER A 146 6.43 -6.07 1.24
C SER A 146 5.86 -5.37 2.48
N ALA A 147 6.15 -5.89 3.68
CA ALA A 147 5.78 -5.24 4.94
C ALA A 147 6.46 -3.87 5.11
N SER A 148 7.74 -3.77 4.77
CA SER A 148 8.52 -2.52 4.83
C SER A 148 8.01 -1.48 3.84
N ALA A 149 7.71 -1.90 2.60
CA ALA A 149 7.17 -1.04 1.56
C ALA A 149 5.79 -0.50 1.96
N LEU A 150 4.91 -1.36 2.49
CA LEU A 150 3.62 -0.96 3.04
C LEU A 150 3.78 0.05 4.19
N ALA A 151 4.69 -0.21 5.14
CA ALA A 151 4.93 0.69 6.26
C ALA A 151 5.38 2.09 5.79
N VAL A 152 6.27 2.16 4.79
CA VAL A 152 6.69 3.42 4.17
C VAL A 152 5.53 4.12 3.47
N ALA A 153 4.70 3.38 2.73
CA ALA A 153 3.51 3.92 2.07
C ALA A 153 2.51 4.51 3.08
N LEU A 154 2.25 3.81 4.18
CA LEU A 154 1.38 4.29 5.27
C LEU A 154 1.91 5.57 5.92
N ARG A 155 3.23 5.67 6.14
CA ARG A 155 3.84 6.91 6.65
C ARG A 155 3.68 8.08 5.69
N LYS A 156 3.90 7.85 4.40
CA LYS A 156 3.70 8.88 3.36
C LYS A 156 2.24 9.32 3.28
N LEU A 157 1.30 8.37 3.31
CA LEU A 157 -0.13 8.64 3.32
C LEU A 157 -0.52 9.48 4.54
N ASN A 158 -0.12 9.05 5.74
CA ASN A 158 -0.41 9.78 6.98
C ASN A 158 0.16 11.21 6.92
N THR A 159 1.40 11.38 6.47
CA THR A 159 2.01 12.71 6.30
C THR A 159 1.22 13.58 5.32
N SER A 160 0.75 13.01 4.20
CA SER A 160 -0.08 13.72 3.22
C SER A 160 -1.45 14.11 3.80
N PHE A 161 -2.09 13.19 4.53
CA PHE A 161 -3.38 13.40 5.18
C PHE A 161 -3.31 14.50 6.24
N LEU A 162 -2.27 14.52 7.07
CA LEU A 162 -2.05 15.57 8.07
C LEU A 162 -1.87 16.94 7.42
N LYS A 163 -1.13 17.01 6.31
CA LYS A 163 -0.96 18.27 5.55
C LYS A 163 -2.29 18.78 4.99
N GLN A 164 -3.06 17.92 4.34
CA GLN A 164 -4.37 18.28 3.81
C GLN A 164 -5.33 18.72 4.92
N THR A 165 -5.30 18.03 6.07
CA THR A 165 -6.13 18.41 7.23
C THR A 165 -5.75 19.79 7.75
N ALA A 166 -4.45 20.09 7.86
CA ALA A 166 -3.97 21.42 8.27
C ALA A 166 -4.34 22.52 7.26
N GLU A 167 -4.27 22.23 5.97
CA GLU A 167 -4.69 23.16 4.90
C GLU A 167 -6.20 23.45 4.96
N VAL A 168 -7.03 22.41 5.10
CA VAL A 168 -8.48 22.56 5.27
C VAL A 168 -8.80 23.38 6.53
N HIS A 169 -8.05 23.20 7.60
CA HIS A 169 -8.21 24.01 8.81
C HIS A 169 -7.87 25.48 8.56
N ALA A 170 -6.72 25.76 7.94
CA ALA A 170 -6.28 27.12 7.63
C ALA A 170 -7.29 27.84 6.71
N LEU A 171 -7.83 27.17 5.70
CA LEU A 171 -8.85 27.73 4.82
C LEU A 171 -10.16 28.02 5.57
N ARG A 172 -10.54 27.18 6.53
CA ARG A 172 -11.73 27.44 7.38
C ARG A 172 -11.52 28.64 8.29
N GLU A 173 -10.32 28.79 8.85
CA GLU A 173 -9.95 29.97 9.64
C GLU A 173 -9.99 31.25 8.79
N GLU A 174 -9.45 31.20 7.57
CA GLU A 174 -9.51 32.33 6.62
C GLU A 174 -10.95 32.69 6.24
N VAL A 175 -11.80 31.69 5.93
CA VAL A 175 -13.23 31.93 5.65
C VAL A 175 -13.93 32.54 6.85
N ASN A 176 -13.67 32.05 8.06
CA ASN A 176 -14.24 32.61 9.28
C ASN A 176 -13.77 34.06 9.49
N GLN A 177 -12.48 34.33 9.31
CA GLN A 177 -11.94 35.69 9.40
C GLN A 177 -12.61 36.63 8.39
N LEU A 178 -12.71 36.22 7.12
CA LEU A 178 -13.37 37.02 6.07
C LEU A 178 -14.86 37.22 6.36
N GLN A 179 -15.53 36.26 6.99
CA GLN A 179 -16.93 36.40 7.42
C GLN A 179 -17.06 37.44 8.53
N VAL A 180 -16.18 37.42 9.53
CA VAL A 180 -16.13 38.44 10.60
C VAL A 180 -15.86 39.82 10.00
N GLU A 181 -14.85 39.97 9.13
CA GLU A 181 -14.55 41.24 8.45
C GLU A 181 -15.74 41.75 7.63
N ARG A 182 -16.49 40.85 6.98
CA ARG A 182 -17.71 41.20 6.23
C ARG A 182 -18.83 41.66 7.17
N ASP A 183 -19.05 40.97 8.29
CA ASP A 183 -20.07 41.35 9.29
C ASP A 183 -19.73 42.69 9.95
N GLU A 184 -18.45 42.94 10.27
CA GLU A 184 -17.97 44.23 10.80
C GLU A 184 -18.16 45.36 9.79
N ALA A 185 -17.79 45.15 8.52
CA ALA A 185 -17.96 46.14 7.47
C ALA A 185 -19.44 46.46 7.21
N TRP A 186 -20.32 45.44 7.27
CA TRP A 186 -21.75 45.64 7.14
C TRP A 186 -22.31 46.45 8.31
N LYS A 187 -21.94 46.10 9.55
CA LYS A 187 -22.35 46.84 10.75
C LYS A 187 -21.94 48.32 10.68
N GLN A 188 -20.70 48.61 10.28
CA GLN A 188 -20.24 49.99 10.09
C GLN A 188 -21.03 50.74 9.02
N ALA A 189 -21.39 50.07 7.92
CA ALA A 189 -22.21 50.68 6.87
C ALA A 189 -23.64 50.99 7.36
N GLU A 190 -24.22 50.12 8.17
CA GLU A 190 -25.53 50.33 8.81
C GLU A 190 -25.49 51.50 9.80
N GLU A 191 -24.46 51.59 10.64
CA GLU A 191 -24.23 52.72 11.56
C GLU A 191 -24.14 54.05 10.81
N ILE A 192 -23.35 54.11 9.72
CA ILE A 192 -23.22 55.34 8.90
C ILE A 192 -24.54 55.71 8.23
N ALA A 193 -25.31 54.73 7.74
CA ALA A 193 -26.61 54.99 7.14
C ALA A 193 -27.57 55.61 8.15
N HIS A 194 -27.63 55.04 9.37
CA HIS A 194 -28.42 55.59 10.47
C HIS A 194 -27.98 57.00 10.88
N ASP A 195 -26.68 57.27 10.98
CA ASP A 195 -26.16 58.60 11.30
C ASP A 195 -26.55 59.64 10.23
N LEU A 196 -26.53 59.27 8.95
CA LEU A 196 -26.94 60.13 7.84
C LEU A 196 -28.45 60.40 7.84
N ASP A 197 -29.25 59.37 8.09
CA ASP A 197 -30.71 59.50 8.21
C ASP A 197 -31.06 60.43 9.38
N ALA A 198 -30.42 60.24 10.55
CA ALA A 198 -30.60 61.11 11.72
C ALA A 198 -30.18 62.57 11.46
N LEU A 199 -29.06 62.79 10.76
CA LEU A 199 -28.63 64.13 10.35
C LEU A 199 -29.63 64.77 9.38
N ASN A 200 -30.18 64.00 8.44
CA ASN A 200 -31.19 64.48 7.50
C ASN A 200 -32.48 64.90 8.24
N GLU A 201 -32.94 64.10 9.21
CA GLU A 201 -34.09 64.44 10.06
C GLU A 201 -33.85 65.73 10.86
N VAL A 202 -32.67 65.93 11.44
CA VAL A 202 -32.33 67.16 12.18
C VAL A 202 -32.33 68.38 11.26
N ILE A 203 -31.83 68.26 10.02
CA ILE A 203 -31.87 69.33 9.02
C ILE A 203 -33.32 69.69 8.67
N GLU A 204 -34.18 68.67 8.47
CA GLU A 204 -35.60 68.87 8.19
C GLU A 204 -36.34 69.54 9.37
N MET A 205 -36.03 69.16 10.62
CA MET A 205 -36.63 69.75 11.82
C MET A 205 -36.12 71.16 12.16
N SER A 206 -34.88 71.50 11.81
CA SER A 206 -34.26 72.80 12.13
C SER A 206 -34.73 73.96 11.23
N GLY A 207 -35.67 73.72 10.31
CA GLY A 207 -36.54 74.76 9.76
C GLY A 207 -35.85 75.92 9.03
N THR A 208 -34.64 75.75 8.49
CA THR A 208 -34.06 76.70 7.54
C THR A 208 -34.61 76.41 6.15
N GLY A 209 -35.87 76.80 5.95
CA GLY A 209 -36.52 76.71 4.65
C GLY A 209 -35.80 77.55 3.59
N THR A 210 -35.45 76.92 2.47
CA THR A 210 -35.47 77.60 1.17
C THR A 210 -36.26 76.73 0.19
N PRO A 211 -37.25 77.30 -0.51
CA PRO A 211 -38.18 76.55 -1.34
C PRO A 211 -37.63 76.33 -2.76
N THR A 212 -37.93 75.14 -3.27
CA THR A 212 -38.30 74.79 -4.65
C THR A 212 -37.47 75.32 -5.86
N SER A 213 -37.08 74.33 -6.68
CA SER A 213 -36.93 74.38 -8.14
C SER A 213 -35.58 74.81 -8.72
N ALA A 214 -34.77 73.80 -9.10
CA ALA A 214 -34.11 73.78 -10.41
C ALA A 214 -33.60 72.37 -10.74
N ARG A 215 -34.22 71.74 -11.74
CA ARG A 215 -33.50 70.85 -12.65
C ARG A 215 -32.29 71.62 -13.18
N SER A 216 -31.06 71.23 -12.81
CA SER A 216 -29.92 71.47 -13.67
C SER A 216 -28.76 70.55 -13.31
N MET A 217 -28.14 70.09 -14.38
CA MET A 217 -27.13 69.06 -14.43
C MET A 217 -25.87 69.44 -13.66
N SER A 218 -25.34 68.51 -12.87
CA SER A 218 -23.89 68.41 -12.73
C SER A 218 -23.48 66.97 -12.52
N ARG A 219 -23.31 66.30 -13.66
CA ARG A 219 -22.33 65.22 -13.80
C ARG A 219 -20.96 65.79 -13.45
N ARG A 220 -20.63 65.88 -12.16
CA ARG A 220 -19.30 66.26 -11.70
C ARG A 220 -18.84 65.26 -10.65
N SER A 221 -18.48 64.08 -11.15
CA SER A 221 -17.26 63.36 -10.77
C SER A 221 -16.67 63.79 -9.42
N SER A 222 -17.29 63.38 -8.31
CA SER A 222 -16.52 63.14 -7.10
C SER A 222 -16.02 61.70 -7.23
N ARG A 223 -14.80 61.59 -7.78
CA ARG A 223 -14.00 60.39 -7.57
C ARG A 223 -13.90 60.23 -6.06
N VAL A 224 -14.70 59.34 -5.49
CA VAL A 224 -14.34 58.67 -4.25
C VAL A 224 -13.08 57.91 -4.60
N SER A 225 -11.94 58.57 -4.43
CA SER A 225 -10.65 57.90 -4.31
C SER A 225 -10.76 57.06 -3.05
N ILE A 226 -11.26 55.84 -3.22
CA ILE A 226 -10.91 54.72 -2.37
C ILE A 226 -9.39 54.68 -2.42
N ALA A 227 -8.77 55.29 -1.42
CA ALA A 227 -7.36 55.14 -1.17
C ALA A 227 -7.17 53.68 -0.78
N ARG A 228 -6.97 52.81 -1.79
CA ARG A 228 -6.27 51.54 -1.65
C ARG A 228 -4.85 51.90 -1.22
N LYS A 229 -4.67 52.23 0.06
CA LYS A 229 -3.37 52.34 0.69
C LYS A 229 -2.79 50.92 0.78
N HIS A 230 -1.84 50.65 -0.12
CA HIS A 230 -0.75 49.66 -0.03
C HIS A 230 -1.18 48.20 0.23
N SER A 231 -1.10 47.22 -0.68
CA SER A 231 -0.08 46.92 -1.69
C SER A 231 1.33 47.32 -1.27
N LEU A 232 1.81 46.72 -0.17
CA LEU A 232 3.20 46.31 -0.10
C LEU A 232 3.27 44.81 -0.29
N ARG A 233 3.62 44.47 -1.52
CA ARG A 233 4.32 43.28 -1.95
C ARG A 233 5.49 42.98 -1.00
N ALA A 234 5.24 42.26 0.08
CA ALA A 234 6.29 41.51 0.77
C ALA A 234 6.50 40.18 0.04
N LEU A 235 6.99 40.25 -1.20
CA LEU A 235 7.75 39.14 -1.77
C LEU A 235 9.11 39.17 -1.08
N LYS A 236 9.22 38.49 0.05
CA LYS A 236 10.51 38.06 0.59
C LYS A 236 10.43 36.57 0.83
N VAL A 237 10.86 35.86 -0.21
CA VAL A 237 11.67 34.65 -0.20
C VAL A 237 11.61 33.82 1.10
N PRO A 238 11.22 32.53 1.02
CA PRO A 238 11.26 31.63 2.16
C PRO A 238 12.70 31.49 2.67
N ALA A 239 12.93 31.86 3.93
CA ALA A 239 14.08 31.37 4.67
C ALA A 239 13.90 29.85 4.82
N ARG A 240 14.53 29.11 3.91
CA ARG A 240 14.86 27.71 4.10
C ARG A 240 15.70 27.62 5.38
N SER A 241 15.12 27.13 6.47
CA SER A 241 15.87 26.53 7.57
C SER A 241 16.49 25.23 7.05
N SER A 242 17.64 25.37 6.38
CA SER A 242 18.58 24.29 6.17
C SER A 242 19.24 23.96 7.50
N VAL A 243 18.66 23.03 8.26
CA VAL A 243 19.47 22.11 9.06
C VAL A 243 19.87 20.97 8.12
N ALA A 244 20.91 21.22 7.34
CA ALA A 244 21.65 20.17 6.66
C ALA A 244 23.13 20.49 6.84
N ARG A 245 23.74 19.73 7.75
CA ARG A 245 25.18 19.66 7.95
C ARG A 245 25.86 19.29 6.63
N SER A 246 26.90 20.05 6.33
CA SER A 246 27.99 19.78 5.41
C SER A 246 28.34 18.29 5.27
N SER A 247 28.40 17.79 4.02
CA SER A 247 29.63 17.18 3.49
C SER A 247 29.55 16.92 1.98
N SER A 248 30.44 17.62 1.26
CA SER A 248 31.37 17.11 0.24
C SER A 248 30.93 16.09 -0.82
N ARG A 249 30.95 16.53 -2.09
CA ARG A 249 31.75 16.02 -3.25
C ARG A 249 30.97 16.28 -4.56
N ARG A 250 31.50 17.15 -5.46
CA ARG A 250 32.19 16.83 -6.73
C ARG A 250 31.42 15.82 -7.59
N SER A 251 31.16 15.97 -8.88
CA SER A 251 31.47 16.93 -9.95
C SER A 251 30.89 16.35 -11.26
N VAL A 252 30.91 17.14 -12.35
CA VAL A 252 30.96 16.73 -13.79
C VAL A 252 29.67 16.93 -14.63
N ARG A 253 29.75 17.94 -15.54
CA ARG A 253 29.34 18.05 -16.98
C ARG A 253 27.93 17.54 -17.40
N SER A 254 27.24 18.05 -18.42
CA SER A 254 27.45 18.98 -19.56
C SER A 254 26.06 19.19 -20.19
N SER A 255 25.55 20.43 -20.33
CA SER A 255 25.50 21.24 -21.56
C SER A 255 24.85 20.63 -22.82
N GLN A 256 23.62 21.06 -23.14
CA GLN A 256 23.06 21.42 -24.46
C GLN A 256 21.57 21.77 -24.21
N GLY A 257 21.08 23.01 -24.38
CA GLY A 257 20.88 23.76 -25.64
C GLY A 257 19.60 23.24 -26.31
N SER A 258 18.53 23.97 -26.64
CA SER A 258 18.24 25.41 -26.82
C SER A 258 16.69 25.56 -26.81
N ALA A 259 16.10 26.65 -26.29
CA ALA A 259 15.50 27.78 -27.04
C ALA A 259 14.34 27.39 -28.01
N MET A 260 13.18 28.02 -28.16
CA MET A 260 12.47 29.19 -27.65
C MET A 260 10.97 28.96 -27.97
N ALA A 261 10.05 29.59 -27.25
CA ALA A 261 8.94 30.37 -27.84
C ALA A 261 7.96 30.81 -26.74
N SER A 262 7.83 32.12 -26.62
CA SER A 262 6.87 32.83 -25.79
C SER A 262 5.73 33.37 -26.66
N ALA A 263 4.49 33.05 -26.30
CA ALA A 263 3.25 33.76 -26.59
C ALA A 263 2.14 32.95 -25.90
N GLY A 264 1.12 33.47 -25.24
CA GLY A 264 0.60 34.81 -25.05
C GLY A 264 -0.64 34.63 -24.16
N MET A 265 -0.91 35.60 -23.30
CA MET A 265 -2.04 35.58 -22.37
C MET A 265 -3.38 35.61 -23.14
N ARG A 266 -4.30 34.67 -22.85
CA ARG A 266 -5.75 34.91 -22.89
C ARG A 266 -6.49 34.03 -21.87
N SER A 267 -7.26 34.72 -21.04
CA SER A 267 -8.27 34.20 -20.12
C SER A 267 -9.52 33.76 -20.91
N THR A 268 -10.20 32.70 -20.44
CA THR A 268 -11.66 32.66 -20.25
C THR A 268 -12.03 31.38 -19.50
N PHE A 269 -12.81 31.55 -18.43
CA PHE A 269 -13.51 30.50 -17.69
C PHE A 269 -14.31 29.59 -18.64
N SER A 270 -14.11 28.28 -18.55
CA SER A 270 -15.12 27.29 -18.92
C SER A 270 -14.99 26.12 -17.95
N SER A 271 -16.07 25.88 -17.22
CA SER A 271 -16.27 24.78 -16.29
C SER A 271 -16.47 23.49 -17.08
N ASP A 272 -15.43 22.66 -17.14
CA ASP A 272 -15.46 21.33 -17.72
C ASP A 272 -15.68 20.31 -16.59
N VAL A 273 -16.95 20.07 -16.26
CA VAL A 273 -17.35 18.99 -15.36
C VAL A 273 -17.57 17.75 -16.23
N PRO A 274 -16.82 16.65 -16.05
CA PRO A 274 -17.03 15.45 -16.84
C PRO A 274 -18.41 14.84 -16.54
N PRO A 275 -19.09 14.25 -17.54
CA PRO A 275 -20.43 13.69 -17.36
C PRO A 275 -20.41 12.51 -16.37
N VAL A 276 -21.32 12.54 -15.40
CA VAL A 276 -21.56 11.46 -14.44
C VAL A 276 -22.16 10.25 -15.17
N PRO A 277 -21.67 9.03 -14.95
CA PRO A 277 -22.23 7.83 -15.57
C PRO A 277 -23.67 7.56 -15.09
N PRO A 278 -24.55 7.01 -15.95
CA PRO A 278 -25.94 6.74 -15.59
C PRO A 278 -26.03 5.67 -14.50
N MET A 279 -26.85 5.95 -13.48
CA MET A 279 -27.18 4.97 -12.44
C MET A 279 -28.00 3.81 -13.00
N PRO A 280 -27.73 2.56 -12.59
CA PRO A 280 -28.51 1.40 -12.98
C PRO A 280 -29.95 1.48 -12.42
N PRO A 281 -30.95 1.03 -13.18
CA PRO A 281 -32.35 1.09 -12.76
C PRO A 281 -32.62 0.18 -11.56
N HIS A 282 -33.35 0.70 -10.59
CA HIS A 282 -33.86 -0.03 -9.44
C HIS A 282 -34.72 -1.22 -9.89
N GLY A 283 -34.20 -2.43 -9.69
CA GLY A 283 -34.96 -3.67 -9.80
C GLY A 283 -36.11 -3.65 -8.80
N ARG A 284 -37.34 -3.72 -9.32
CA ARG A 284 -38.57 -3.82 -8.53
C ARG A 284 -38.56 -5.10 -7.72
N LEU A 285 -38.77 -4.93 -6.42
CA LEU A 285 -39.22 -5.95 -5.48
C LEU A 285 -40.57 -6.54 -5.95
N SER A 286 -40.60 -7.85 -6.16
CA SER A 286 -41.79 -8.69 -6.10
C SER A 286 -41.33 -10.09 -5.67
N GLY A 287 -41.94 -10.60 -4.58
CA GLY A 287 -41.53 -11.79 -3.82
C GLY A 287 -41.76 -13.13 -4.52
N PRO A 288 -41.82 -14.28 -3.80
CA PRO A 288 -42.70 -14.45 -2.64
C PRO A 288 -42.13 -15.22 -1.43
N LEU A 289 -42.91 -15.15 -0.34
CA LEU A 289 -42.93 -16.07 0.80
C LEU A 289 -42.86 -17.54 0.37
N SER A 290 -42.04 -18.33 1.07
CA SER A 290 -42.41 -19.67 1.55
C SER A 290 -41.50 -20.04 2.73
N ASP A 291 -42.14 -20.35 3.86
CA ASP A 291 -41.62 -21.20 4.93
C ASP A 291 -41.05 -22.50 4.35
N ASP A 292 -39.93 -23.00 4.91
CA ASP A 292 -39.97 -24.28 5.64
C ASP A 292 -38.70 -24.51 6.47
N SER A 293 -38.89 -25.39 7.44
CA SER A 293 -38.09 -25.67 8.62
C SER A 293 -36.89 -26.59 8.37
N THR A 294 -35.96 -26.56 9.33
CA THR A 294 -35.13 -27.69 9.81
C THR A 294 -34.19 -28.43 8.84
N ARG A 295 -32.93 -28.58 9.26
CA ARG A 295 -32.30 -29.86 9.67
C ARG A 295 -30.82 -29.95 9.23
N ASN A 296 -29.98 -30.32 10.20
CA ASN A 296 -28.63 -30.87 10.07
C ASN A 296 -28.39 -31.66 8.77
N SER A 297 -27.22 -31.50 8.14
CA SER A 297 -26.30 -32.63 7.92
C SER A 297 -24.96 -32.21 7.34
N PHE A 298 -23.96 -32.99 7.73
CA PHE A 298 -22.58 -33.02 7.33
C PHE A 298 -22.33 -33.10 5.82
N GLY A 299 -21.21 -32.49 5.43
CA GLY A 299 -20.23 -33.09 4.51
C GLY A 299 -20.65 -33.22 3.05
N LYS A 300 -20.05 -32.40 2.19
CA LYS A 300 -19.70 -32.81 0.82
C LYS A 300 -18.51 -32.02 0.30
N ARG A 301 -17.48 -32.78 -0.09
CA ARG A 301 -16.37 -32.38 -0.96
C ARG A 301 -16.94 -31.87 -2.28
N LEU A 302 -16.41 -30.76 -2.78
CA LEU A 302 -16.53 -30.39 -4.18
C LEU A 302 -15.12 -30.33 -4.78
N THR A 303 -14.95 -31.12 -5.83
CA THR A 303 -13.76 -31.31 -6.64
C THR A 303 -14.12 -30.98 -8.09
N PHE A 304 -13.23 -30.21 -8.75
CA PHE A 304 -13.14 -29.89 -10.19
C PHE A 304 -14.29 -29.07 -10.79
N HIS A 305 -14.10 -28.13 -11.74
CA HIS A 305 -13.26 -28.19 -12.93
C HIS A 305 -13.11 -26.75 -13.50
N ILE A 306 -11.90 -26.33 -13.90
CA ILE A 306 -11.68 -25.11 -14.72
C ILE A 306 -11.38 -25.57 -16.16
N PRO A 307 -12.10 -25.10 -17.19
CA PRO A 307 -11.72 -25.32 -18.58
C PRO A 307 -10.74 -24.25 -19.05
N PHE A 308 -9.58 -24.68 -19.57
CA PHE A 308 -8.71 -23.86 -20.41
C PHE A 308 -9.34 -23.77 -21.80
N HIS A 309 -9.52 -22.55 -22.31
CA HIS A 309 -9.68 -22.30 -23.74
C HIS A 309 -8.49 -21.46 -24.21
N CYS A 310 -7.66 -22.06 -25.08
CA CYS A 310 -6.69 -21.35 -25.91
C CYS A 310 -7.42 -20.65 -27.07
N CYS A 311 -7.03 -19.40 -27.33
CA CYS A 311 -6.74 -18.83 -28.66
C CYS A 311 -5.75 -17.69 -28.43
#